data_AF-A0A562BFY7-F1
#
_entry.id   AF-A0A562BFY7-F1
#
_cell.length_a   1.000
_cell.length_b   1.000
_cell.length_c   1.000
_cell.angle_alpha   90.00
_cell.angle_beta   90.00
_cell.angle_gamma   90.00
#
_symmetry.space_group_name_H-M   'P 1'
#
loop_
_entity.id
_entity.type
_entity.pdbx_description
1 polymer ?
#
loop_
_entity_poly.entity_id
_entity_poly.type
_entity_poly.pdbx_seq_one_letter_code
_entity_poly.pdbx_strand_id
1 'polypeptide(L)'
;MPRISPRRRAAFDILDCLFFNQTWFLRLSEDDGTLHEGSPRAEELIALYKIWQRVNEEVASTGVSGIAAQALKHTVYCMLEAGFSNDVLEKVRNRFDLTDETGMPISRRADAIEPAQAASLHRYEQQFFTALIAVFGEKAHGVCTNTALSIAARIGAAFSDAPAAVKYRLTERVFILEFMNAPVKFLSWMYRIGVLKSKKFVASRATRDISDDFKARVGLLCEFTLMRDFMTRLAAGKDTVRRKGIRRLQDELGDSLSDAAWAQLQEESDFYMRLDRREARQPSTLTFNLARLADEAYLHDFLERFAGNHWRSRFWTGPQQSWTGVIGAGMMWASHSLVDPERKMTRNGNNYSKSGEPVLQEQTVAQRICQNLNEHGLDCKPGSLYEAYLESYMKRPAGLYHRATVYHAWQQELDVVFPAQICDIHYLGIITTSTS
;
A
#
# COMPACT_ATOMS: atom_id res chain seq x y z
N MET A 1 16.68 -12.61 -14.34
CA MET A 1 16.02 -13.18 -13.15
C MET A 1 15.47 -14.57 -13.47
N PRO A 2 15.69 -15.60 -12.63
CA PRO A 2 15.05 -16.90 -12.82
C PRO A 2 13.52 -16.73 -12.89
N ARG A 3 12.88 -17.42 -13.85
CA ARG A 3 11.43 -17.35 -14.06
C ARG A 3 10.71 -17.89 -12.82
N ILE A 4 10.21 -16.99 -11.97
CA ILE A 4 9.23 -17.36 -10.95
C ILE A 4 7.89 -17.65 -11.60
N SER A 5 7.12 -18.56 -11.01
CA SER A 5 5.75 -18.83 -11.47
C SER A 5 4.86 -17.60 -11.28
N PRO A 6 3.81 -17.42 -12.10
CA PRO A 6 2.89 -16.29 -11.98
C PRO A 6 2.33 -16.12 -10.56
N ARG A 7 1.86 -17.21 -9.94
CA ARG A 7 1.32 -17.17 -8.56
C ARG A 7 2.34 -16.70 -7.51
N ARG A 8 3.62 -17.08 -7.64
CA ARG A 8 4.67 -16.61 -6.73
C ARG A 8 4.93 -15.13 -6.90
N ARG A 9 4.89 -14.65 -8.14
CA ARG A 9 5.02 -13.22 -8.41
C ARG A 9 3.86 -12.45 -7.79
N ALA A 10 2.61 -12.88 -8.02
CA ALA A 10 1.43 -12.27 -7.41
C ALA A 10 1.56 -12.19 -5.88
N ALA A 11 1.97 -13.29 -5.23
CA ALA A 11 2.20 -13.29 -3.79
C ALA A 11 3.23 -12.24 -3.36
N PHE A 12 4.35 -12.10 -4.07
CA PHE A 12 5.33 -11.06 -3.72
C PHE A 12 4.85 -9.64 -4.04
N ASP A 13 4.04 -9.43 -5.08
CA ASP A 13 3.47 -8.12 -5.42
C ASP A 13 2.45 -7.68 -4.35
N ILE A 14 1.59 -8.61 -3.89
CA ILE A 14 0.66 -8.37 -2.78
C ILE A 14 1.42 -8.12 -1.47
N LEU A 15 2.41 -8.96 -1.16
CA LEU A 15 3.24 -8.81 0.04
C LEU A 15 3.93 -7.44 0.07
N ASP A 16 4.50 -7.03 -1.05
CA ASP A 16 5.16 -5.73 -1.19
C ASP A 16 4.18 -4.57 -0.99
N CYS A 17 2.97 -4.66 -1.56
CA CYS A 17 1.92 -3.67 -1.36
C CYS A 17 1.53 -3.53 0.13
N LEU A 18 1.32 -4.65 0.83
CA LEU A 18 1.03 -4.65 2.26
C LEU A 18 2.20 -4.09 3.07
N PHE A 19 3.43 -4.43 2.70
CA PHE A 19 4.64 -4.02 3.39
C PHE A 19 4.94 -2.53 3.22
N PHE A 20 4.76 -2.00 2.01
CA PHE A 20 4.83 -0.57 1.71
C PHE A 20 3.81 0.21 2.56
N ASN A 21 2.55 -0.22 2.53
CA ASN A 21 1.50 0.44 3.30
C ASN A 21 1.73 0.37 4.81
N GLN A 22 2.27 -0.75 5.32
CA GLN A 22 2.70 -0.84 6.73
C GLN A 22 3.81 0.18 7.03
N THR A 23 4.84 0.25 6.19
CA THR A 23 5.95 1.19 6.39
C THR A 23 5.45 2.64 6.37
N TRP A 24 4.55 2.96 5.44
CA TRP A 24 3.96 4.29 5.37
C TRP A 24 2.99 4.58 6.52
N PHE A 25 2.29 3.56 7.07
CA PHE A 25 1.41 3.74 8.23
C PHE A 25 2.21 4.07 9.48
N LEU A 26 3.25 3.28 9.74
CA LEU A 26 4.17 3.48 10.85
C LEU A 26 4.85 4.86 10.82
N ARG A 27 5.01 5.47 9.63
CA ARG A 27 5.52 6.84 9.48
C ARG A 27 4.63 7.89 10.12
N LEU A 28 3.31 7.68 10.06
CA LEU A 28 2.33 8.56 10.72
C LEU A 28 2.43 8.50 12.24
N SER A 29 2.90 7.37 12.76
CA SER A 29 2.92 7.07 14.18
C SER A 29 4.25 7.44 14.86
N GLU A 30 5.24 7.94 14.12
CA GLU A 30 6.54 8.33 14.67
C GLU A 30 6.45 9.62 15.49
N ASP A 31 6.92 9.53 16.73
CA ASP A 31 7.04 10.63 17.68
C ASP A 31 8.31 11.44 17.37
N ASP A 32 8.25 12.27 16.34
CA ASP A 32 9.10 13.46 16.31
C ASP A 32 8.50 14.40 17.35
N GLY A 33 9.21 14.80 18.42
CA GLY A 33 8.76 15.40 19.70
C GLY A 33 7.80 16.61 19.63
N THR A 34 6.73 16.41 18.88
CA THR A 34 5.77 17.33 18.27
C THR A 34 4.42 16.64 18.13
N LEU A 35 4.25 15.34 18.51
CA LEU A 35 2.94 14.70 18.75
C LEU A 35 2.24 15.31 19.98
N HIS A 36 2.14 16.64 20.00
CA HIS A 36 1.16 17.38 20.75
C HIS A 36 -0.09 17.54 19.88
N GLU A 37 -1.22 17.82 20.52
CA GLU A 37 -2.45 18.20 19.85
C GLU A 37 -2.15 19.36 18.88
N GLY A 38 -2.34 19.15 17.57
CA GLY A 38 -1.97 20.10 16.51
C GLY A 38 -0.81 19.69 15.59
N SER A 39 -0.22 18.50 15.75
CA SER A 39 0.75 17.95 14.78
C SER A 39 0.04 17.38 13.54
N PRO A 40 0.47 17.70 12.31
CA PRO A 40 -0.16 17.18 11.09
C PRO A 40 -0.20 15.64 11.02
N ARG A 41 0.83 14.96 11.57
CA ARG A 41 0.89 13.49 11.59
C ARG A 41 -0.07 12.88 12.61
N ALA A 42 -0.21 13.51 13.79
CA ALA A 42 -1.19 13.11 14.80
C ALA A 42 -2.61 13.23 14.24
N GLU A 43 -2.90 14.36 13.58
CA GLU A 43 -4.20 14.62 12.94
C GLU A 43 -4.52 13.59 11.86
N GLU A 44 -3.55 13.23 11.01
CA GLU A 44 -3.71 12.19 10.00
C GLU A 44 -4.04 10.82 10.62
N LEU A 45 -3.30 10.40 11.65
CA LEU A 45 -3.54 9.13 12.35
C LEU A 45 -4.90 9.12 13.06
N ILE A 46 -5.24 10.21 13.75
CA ILE A 46 -6.54 10.38 14.43
C ILE A 46 -7.68 10.33 13.41
N ALA A 47 -7.56 11.02 12.29
CA ALA A 47 -8.58 11.01 11.24
C ALA A 47 -8.76 9.61 10.65
N LEU A 48 -7.67 8.90 10.34
CA LEU A 48 -7.72 7.52 9.84
C LEU A 48 -8.41 6.58 10.86
N TYR A 49 -8.05 6.71 12.14
CA TYR A 49 -8.67 5.94 13.22
C TYR A 49 -10.16 6.24 13.37
N LYS A 50 -10.56 7.52 13.33
CA LYS A 50 -11.97 7.93 13.42
C LYS A 50 -12.80 7.41 12.23
N ILE A 51 -12.26 7.45 11.00
CA ILE A 51 -12.92 6.86 9.83
C ILE A 51 -13.10 5.35 10.04
N TRP A 52 -12.05 4.64 10.45
CA TRP A 52 -12.12 3.21 10.74
C TRP A 52 -13.17 2.89 11.81
N GLN A 53 -13.12 3.60 12.94
CA GLN A 53 -14.07 3.42 14.04
C GLN A 53 -15.50 3.64 13.56
N ARG A 54 -15.77 4.73 12.83
CA ARG A 54 -17.11 5.06 12.37
C ARG A 54 -17.66 4.03 11.39
N VAL A 55 -16.84 3.53 10.46
CA VAL A 55 -17.25 2.44 9.57
C VAL A 55 -17.59 1.18 10.37
N ASN A 56 -16.80 0.82 11.38
CA ASN A 56 -17.09 -0.34 12.22
C ASN A 56 -18.41 -0.19 13.01
N GLU A 57 -18.65 0.97 13.61
CA GLU A 57 -19.90 1.26 14.33
C GLU A 57 -21.11 1.17 13.41
N GLU A 58 -21.04 1.82 12.25
CA GLU A 58 -22.13 1.85 11.28
C GLU A 58 -22.40 0.44 10.70
N VAL A 59 -21.35 -0.33 10.39
CA VAL A 59 -21.52 -1.72 9.93
C VAL A 59 -22.07 -2.61 11.04
N ALA A 60 -21.61 -2.47 12.27
CA ALA A 60 -22.15 -3.24 13.40
C ALA A 60 -23.64 -2.95 13.62
N SER A 61 -24.08 -1.69 13.43
CA SER A 61 -25.50 -1.30 13.54
C SER A 61 -26.42 -1.98 12.53
N THR A 62 -25.88 -2.52 11.43
CA THR A 62 -26.66 -3.28 10.44
C THR A 62 -26.96 -4.72 10.87
N GLY A 63 -26.32 -5.21 11.95
CA GLY A 63 -26.43 -6.60 12.41
C GLY A 63 -25.63 -7.61 11.59
N VAL A 64 -24.92 -7.18 10.54
CA VAL A 64 -24.05 -8.05 9.73
C VAL A 64 -22.76 -8.38 10.50
N SER A 65 -22.30 -9.62 10.45
CA SER A 65 -21.10 -10.11 11.15
C SER A 65 -20.20 -10.99 10.27
N GLY A 66 -19.01 -11.33 10.77
CA GLY A 66 -18.03 -12.19 10.11
C GLY A 66 -17.63 -11.72 8.71
N ILE A 67 -17.48 -12.65 7.77
CA ILE A 67 -17.07 -12.40 6.39
C ILE A 67 -17.99 -11.41 5.67
N ALA A 68 -19.30 -11.47 5.91
CA ALA A 68 -20.25 -10.54 5.32
C ALA A 68 -20.03 -9.09 5.81
N ALA A 69 -19.65 -8.92 7.09
CA ALA A 69 -19.29 -7.60 7.61
C ALA A 69 -17.98 -7.11 6.98
N GLN A 70 -17.01 -8.00 6.75
CA GLN A 70 -15.76 -7.64 6.08
C GLN A 70 -15.98 -7.19 4.63
N ALA A 71 -16.90 -7.84 3.90
CA ALA A 71 -17.32 -7.43 2.57
C ALA A 71 -17.98 -6.04 2.58
N LEU A 72 -18.96 -5.81 3.46
CA LEU A 72 -19.63 -4.51 3.59
C LEU A 72 -18.64 -3.39 3.96
N LYS A 73 -17.76 -3.61 4.95
CA LYS A 73 -16.68 -2.66 5.30
C LYS A 73 -15.82 -2.35 4.09
N HIS A 74 -15.41 -3.37 3.34
CA HIS A 74 -14.61 -3.17 2.13
C HIS A 74 -15.30 -2.30 1.10
N THR A 75 -16.53 -2.64 0.75
CA THR A 75 -17.32 -1.85 -0.19
C THR A 75 -17.43 -0.40 0.26
N VAL A 76 -17.70 -0.15 1.55
CA VAL A 76 -17.75 1.21 2.11
C VAL A 76 -16.40 1.93 1.99
N TYR A 77 -15.27 1.31 2.37
CA TYR A 77 -13.96 1.96 2.24
C TYR A 77 -13.60 2.28 0.79
N CYS A 78 -13.91 1.38 -0.15
CA CYS A 78 -13.69 1.63 -1.58
C CYS A 78 -14.55 2.80 -2.09
N MET A 79 -15.82 2.89 -1.65
CA MET A 79 -16.71 4.01 -1.99
C MET A 79 -16.20 5.33 -1.42
N LEU A 80 -15.71 5.32 -0.17
CA LEU A 80 -15.08 6.49 0.45
C LEU A 80 -13.83 6.92 -0.34
N GLU A 81 -12.93 5.99 -0.69
CA GLU A 81 -11.75 6.28 -1.50
C GLU A 81 -12.11 6.88 -2.87
N ALA A 82 -13.15 6.36 -3.53
CA ALA A 82 -13.65 6.91 -4.78
C ALA A 82 -14.21 8.34 -4.60
N GLY A 83 -15.05 8.55 -3.58
CA GLY A 83 -15.72 9.82 -3.31
C GLY A 83 -14.81 10.92 -2.75
N PHE A 84 -13.68 10.58 -2.15
CA PHE A 84 -12.71 11.56 -1.64
C PHE A 84 -11.76 12.12 -2.69
N SER A 85 -11.77 11.58 -3.91
CA SER A 85 -10.92 12.09 -4.99
C SER A 85 -11.18 13.57 -5.27
N ASN A 86 -10.13 14.32 -5.59
CA ASN A 86 -10.24 15.73 -5.94
C ASN A 86 -10.45 15.91 -7.45
N ASP A 87 -11.08 17.03 -7.83
CA ASP A 87 -10.95 17.54 -9.19
C ASP A 87 -9.50 17.98 -9.39
N VAL A 88 -8.74 17.10 -10.05
CA VAL A 88 -7.31 17.29 -10.28
C VAL A 88 -7.07 18.52 -11.16
N LEU A 89 -7.97 18.84 -12.10
CA LEU A 89 -7.82 20.03 -12.95
C LEU A 89 -7.99 21.31 -12.14
N GLU A 90 -8.92 21.34 -11.18
CA GLU A 90 -9.12 22.49 -10.29
C GLU A 90 -7.93 22.67 -9.33
N LYS A 91 -7.49 21.60 -8.65
CA LYS A 91 -6.38 21.69 -7.68
C LYS A 91 -5.02 21.96 -8.32
N VAL A 92 -4.76 21.42 -9.52
CA VAL A 92 -3.45 21.53 -10.20
C VAL A 92 -3.28 22.85 -10.94
N ARG A 93 -4.36 23.50 -11.40
CA ARG A 93 -4.33 24.82 -12.08
C ARG A 93 -3.48 25.87 -11.34
N ASN A 94 -3.48 25.83 -10.01
CA ASN A 94 -2.88 26.86 -9.18
C ASN A 94 -1.59 26.43 -8.46
N ARG A 95 -1.13 25.17 -8.62
CA ARG A 95 -0.09 24.62 -7.71
C ARG A 95 1.08 23.88 -8.35
N PHE A 96 1.02 23.43 -9.61
CA PHE A 96 2.14 22.64 -10.15
C PHE A 96 2.36 22.72 -11.67
N ASP A 97 3.63 22.66 -12.09
CA ASP A 97 4.12 22.34 -13.45
C ASP A 97 4.00 20.83 -13.75
N LEU A 98 2.93 20.18 -13.29
CA LEU A 98 2.64 18.80 -13.73
C LEU A 98 2.37 18.85 -15.24
N THR A 99 2.93 17.93 -16.02
CA THR A 99 2.61 17.83 -17.45
C THR A 99 1.79 16.57 -17.72
N ASP A 100 0.94 16.67 -18.73
CA ASP A 100 0.21 15.55 -19.28
C ASP A 100 1.14 14.60 -20.07
N GLU A 101 0.55 13.58 -20.68
CA GLU A 101 1.21 12.57 -21.50
C GLU A 101 1.82 13.09 -22.81
N THR A 102 1.71 14.39 -23.10
CA THR A 102 2.30 15.06 -24.27
C THR A 102 3.38 16.08 -23.90
N GLY A 103 3.66 16.24 -22.60
CA GLY A 103 4.59 17.25 -22.10
C GLY A 103 3.99 18.64 -22.03
N MET A 104 2.67 18.76 -22.20
CA MET A 104 1.96 20.02 -21.97
C MET A 104 1.66 20.15 -20.47
N PRO A 105 1.96 21.28 -19.82
CA PRO A 105 1.52 21.51 -18.45
C PRO A 105 0.02 21.21 -18.32
N ILE A 106 -0.36 20.37 -17.37
CA ILE A 106 -1.76 20.03 -17.05
C ILE A 106 -2.53 21.31 -16.80
N SER A 107 -1.89 22.35 -16.26
CA SER A 107 -2.44 23.72 -16.17
C SER A 107 -2.90 24.27 -17.53
N ARG A 108 -2.10 24.15 -18.60
CA ARG A 108 -2.48 24.61 -19.96
C ARG A 108 -3.62 23.79 -20.59
N ARG A 109 -3.71 22.49 -20.28
CA ARG A 109 -4.87 21.67 -20.68
C ARG A 109 -6.10 22.00 -19.85
N ALA A 110 -5.91 22.26 -18.56
CA ALA A 110 -6.97 22.69 -17.67
C ALA A 110 -7.53 24.02 -18.13
N ASP A 111 -6.71 24.95 -18.63
CA ASP A 111 -7.16 26.22 -19.24
C ASP A 111 -8.01 26.01 -20.51
N ALA A 112 -7.82 24.88 -21.23
CA ALA A 112 -8.59 24.54 -22.42
C ALA A 112 -9.96 23.91 -22.11
N ILE A 113 -10.25 23.59 -20.84
CA ILE A 113 -11.52 23.00 -20.40
C ILE A 113 -12.21 23.99 -19.47
N GLU A 114 -13.47 24.30 -19.75
CA GLU A 114 -14.28 25.14 -18.86
C GLU A 114 -14.36 24.52 -17.45
N PRO A 115 -14.14 25.29 -16.36
CA PRO A 115 -14.16 24.74 -14.99
C PRO A 115 -15.41 23.93 -14.66
N ALA A 116 -16.58 24.40 -15.12
CA ALA A 116 -17.85 23.70 -14.93
C ALA A 116 -17.88 22.32 -15.63
N GLN A 117 -17.23 22.21 -16.79
CA GLN A 117 -17.10 20.96 -17.54
C GLN A 117 -16.13 20.01 -16.85
N ALA A 118 -14.99 20.50 -16.36
CA ALA A 118 -14.04 19.72 -15.56
C ALA A 118 -14.71 19.12 -14.30
N ALA A 119 -15.40 19.96 -13.53
CA ALA A 119 -16.12 19.52 -12.33
C ALA A 119 -17.24 18.51 -12.65
N SER A 120 -17.90 18.66 -13.80
CA SER A 120 -18.92 17.71 -14.24
C SER A 120 -18.32 16.35 -14.62
N LEU A 121 -17.18 16.34 -15.32
CA LEU A 121 -16.45 15.12 -15.67
C LEU A 121 -15.95 14.41 -14.41
N HIS A 122 -15.35 15.16 -13.48
CA HIS A 122 -14.89 14.62 -12.21
C HIS A 122 -16.02 13.96 -11.40
N ARG A 123 -17.17 14.64 -11.25
CA ARG A 123 -18.35 14.05 -10.59
C ARG A 123 -18.84 12.78 -11.30
N TYR A 124 -18.86 12.78 -12.63
CA TYR A 124 -19.21 11.60 -13.40
C TYR A 124 -18.26 10.43 -13.12
N GLU A 125 -16.95 10.66 -13.12
CA GLU A 125 -15.94 9.62 -12.82
C GLU A 125 -16.12 9.05 -11.41
N GLN A 126 -16.32 9.91 -10.40
CA GLN A 126 -16.58 9.49 -9.03
C GLN A 126 -17.83 8.63 -8.92
N GLN A 127 -18.93 9.09 -9.52
CA GLN A 127 -20.22 8.38 -9.51
C GLN A 127 -20.12 7.05 -10.25
N PHE A 128 -19.46 7.04 -11.42
CA PHE A 128 -19.27 5.84 -12.21
C PHE A 128 -18.45 4.79 -11.45
N PHE A 129 -17.31 5.19 -10.86
CA PHE A 129 -16.48 4.25 -10.11
C PHE A 129 -17.16 3.76 -8.83
N THR A 130 -17.88 4.64 -8.13
CA THR A 130 -18.72 4.27 -6.98
C THR A 130 -19.82 3.28 -7.37
N ALA A 131 -20.47 3.49 -8.52
CA ALA A 131 -21.48 2.55 -9.04
C ALA A 131 -20.86 1.20 -9.40
N LEU A 132 -19.66 1.17 -9.99
CA LEU A 132 -18.95 -0.08 -10.28
C LEU A 132 -18.63 -0.85 -8.99
N ILE A 133 -18.13 -0.17 -7.96
CA ILE A 133 -17.88 -0.75 -6.62
C ILE A 133 -19.18 -1.30 -6.03
N ALA A 134 -20.28 -0.55 -6.13
CA ALA A 134 -21.59 -0.97 -5.64
C ALA A 134 -22.09 -2.25 -6.32
N VAL A 135 -21.96 -2.34 -7.64
CA VAL A 135 -22.37 -3.51 -8.43
C VAL A 135 -21.53 -4.74 -8.05
N PHE A 136 -20.22 -4.59 -7.89
CA PHE A 136 -19.35 -5.69 -7.44
C PHE A 136 -19.72 -6.14 -6.02
N GLY A 137 -19.88 -5.19 -5.09
CA GLY A 137 -20.35 -5.47 -3.74
C GLY A 137 -21.65 -6.28 -3.73
N GLU A 138 -22.65 -5.85 -4.50
CA GLU A 138 -23.96 -6.50 -4.57
C GLU A 138 -23.88 -7.87 -5.25
N LYS A 139 -23.33 -7.94 -6.46
CA LYS A 139 -23.41 -9.15 -7.30
C LYS A 139 -22.39 -10.21 -6.94
N ALA A 140 -21.20 -9.83 -6.48
CA ALA A 140 -20.17 -10.80 -6.11
C ALA A 140 -20.25 -11.20 -4.63
N HIS A 141 -20.64 -10.26 -3.75
CA HIS A 141 -20.52 -10.45 -2.30
C HIS A 141 -21.84 -10.31 -1.53
N GLY A 142 -22.96 -10.04 -2.22
CA GLY A 142 -24.28 -9.92 -1.58
C GLY A 142 -24.44 -8.68 -0.68
N VAL A 143 -23.61 -7.65 -0.87
CA VAL A 143 -23.67 -6.41 -0.09
C VAL A 143 -24.90 -5.61 -0.51
N CYS A 144 -25.72 -5.18 0.47
CA CYS A 144 -26.83 -4.27 0.20
C CYS A 144 -26.30 -2.90 -0.26
N THR A 145 -26.49 -2.58 -1.54
CA THR A 145 -26.02 -1.34 -2.17
C THR A 145 -26.48 -0.09 -1.43
N ASN A 146 -27.76 -0.02 -1.07
CA ASN A 146 -28.33 1.14 -0.39
C ASN A 146 -27.69 1.34 0.99
N THR A 147 -27.44 0.26 1.72
CA THR A 147 -26.76 0.31 3.02
C THR A 147 -25.33 0.81 2.86
N ALA A 148 -24.55 0.24 1.94
CA ALA A 148 -23.17 0.65 1.70
C ALA A 148 -23.05 2.12 1.29
N LEU A 149 -23.88 2.57 0.33
CA LEU A 149 -23.93 3.96 -0.11
C LEU A 149 -24.33 4.92 1.01
N SER A 150 -25.32 4.53 1.83
CA SER A 150 -25.78 5.35 2.96
C SER A 150 -24.69 5.54 4.01
N ILE A 151 -23.96 4.47 4.35
CA ILE A 151 -22.82 4.54 5.28
C ILE A 151 -21.70 5.41 4.68
N ALA A 152 -21.32 5.15 3.42
CA ALA A 152 -20.27 5.91 2.74
C ALA A 152 -20.61 7.40 2.63
N ALA A 153 -21.87 7.76 2.33
CA ALA A 153 -22.30 9.16 2.26
C ALA A 153 -22.23 9.87 3.62
N ARG A 154 -22.69 9.23 4.71
CA ARG A 154 -22.61 9.80 6.07
C ARG A 154 -21.17 10.06 6.48
N ILE A 155 -20.31 9.06 6.28
CA ILE A 155 -18.90 9.14 6.69
C ILE A 155 -18.12 10.06 5.76
N GLY A 156 -18.35 9.99 4.46
CA GLY A 156 -17.71 10.86 3.47
C GLY A 156 -17.95 12.34 3.75
N ALA A 157 -19.17 12.71 4.11
CA ALA A 157 -19.49 14.08 4.51
C ALA A 157 -18.80 14.49 5.82
N ALA A 158 -18.72 13.60 6.82
CA ALA A 158 -18.09 13.91 8.11
C ALA A 158 -16.56 14.07 8.04
N PHE A 159 -15.92 13.52 7.01
CA PHE A 159 -14.46 13.52 6.84
C PHE A 159 -14.01 14.13 5.49
N SER A 160 -14.83 14.99 4.89
CA SER A 160 -14.49 15.69 3.63
C SER A 160 -13.17 16.46 3.74
N ASP A 161 -12.93 17.03 4.91
CA ASP A 161 -11.80 17.92 5.21
C ASP A 161 -10.58 17.18 5.77
N ALA A 162 -10.65 15.84 5.87
CA ALA A 162 -9.50 15.04 6.28
C ALA A 162 -8.31 15.27 5.32
N PRO A 163 -7.05 15.21 5.79
CA PRO A 163 -5.88 15.43 4.93
C PRO A 163 -5.81 14.47 3.74
N ALA A 164 -5.24 14.90 2.61
CA ALA A 164 -5.10 14.04 1.43
C ALA A 164 -4.32 12.74 1.73
N ALA A 165 -3.31 12.79 2.60
CA ALA A 165 -2.54 11.63 3.05
C ALA A 165 -3.38 10.55 3.78
N VAL A 166 -4.56 10.91 4.31
CA VAL A 166 -5.53 9.98 4.90
C VAL A 166 -6.48 9.42 3.85
N LYS A 167 -7.00 10.31 2.99
CA LYS A 167 -8.01 9.98 1.99
C LYS A 167 -7.44 9.19 0.81
N TYR A 168 -6.19 9.44 0.43
CA TYR A 168 -5.52 8.76 -0.67
C TYR A 168 -5.18 7.32 -0.31
N ARG A 169 -5.59 6.38 -1.18
CA ARG A 169 -5.44 4.91 -0.97
C ARG A 169 -6.06 4.43 0.36
N LEU A 170 -7.10 5.11 0.85
CA LEU A 170 -7.75 4.86 2.15
C LEU A 170 -7.99 3.37 2.43
N THR A 171 -8.44 2.60 1.44
CA THR A 171 -8.76 1.17 1.60
C THR A 171 -7.55 0.36 2.07
N GLU A 172 -6.37 0.64 1.51
CA GLU A 172 -5.11 -0.02 1.90
C GLU A 172 -4.62 0.47 3.27
N ARG A 173 -4.78 1.77 3.55
CA ARG A 173 -4.37 2.39 4.82
C ARG A 173 -5.16 1.82 5.99
N VAL A 174 -6.48 1.76 5.86
CA VAL A 174 -7.36 1.21 6.89
C VAL A 174 -7.12 -0.30 7.06
N PHE A 175 -6.81 -1.03 5.99
CA PHE A 175 -6.48 -2.45 6.10
C PHE A 175 -5.27 -2.69 7.02
N ILE A 176 -4.22 -1.87 6.93
CA ILE A 176 -3.06 -2.00 7.83
C ILE A 176 -3.44 -1.70 9.27
N LEU A 177 -4.27 -0.69 9.51
CA LEU A 177 -4.80 -0.36 10.84
C LEU A 177 -5.61 -1.53 11.42
N GLU A 178 -6.49 -2.15 10.61
CA GLU A 178 -7.29 -3.31 11.00
C GLU A 178 -6.44 -4.55 11.31
N PHE A 179 -5.41 -4.79 10.51
CA PHE A 179 -4.61 -6.00 10.55
C PHE A 179 -3.14 -5.68 10.76
N MET A 180 -2.81 -5.23 11.97
CA MET A 180 -1.42 -5.05 12.39
C MET A 180 -0.58 -6.30 12.06
N ASN A 181 0.64 -6.06 11.56
CA ASN A 181 1.56 -7.07 11.03
C ASN A 181 1.03 -7.85 9.81
N ALA A 182 0.16 -7.25 9.00
CA ALA A 182 -0.37 -7.85 7.77
C ALA A 182 0.68 -8.53 6.85
N PRO A 183 1.86 -7.95 6.59
CA PRO A 183 2.90 -8.58 5.77
C PRO A 183 3.41 -9.90 6.39
N VAL A 184 3.55 -9.97 7.72
CA VAL A 184 3.94 -11.20 8.43
C VAL A 184 2.88 -12.28 8.26
N LYS A 185 1.61 -11.92 8.51
CA LYS A 185 0.46 -12.81 8.38
C LYS A 185 0.33 -13.34 6.95
N PHE A 186 0.41 -12.45 5.95
CA PHE A 186 0.34 -12.82 4.54
C PHE A 186 1.50 -13.70 4.11
N LEU A 187 2.75 -13.35 4.49
CA LEU A 187 3.92 -14.17 4.17
C LEU A 187 3.81 -15.57 4.76
N SER A 188 3.39 -15.69 6.02
CA SER A 188 3.12 -16.98 6.67
C SER A 188 2.03 -17.76 5.93
N TRP A 189 0.92 -17.12 5.60
CA TRP A 189 -0.19 -17.73 4.86
C TRP A 189 0.27 -18.30 3.52
N MET A 190 1.02 -17.53 2.72
CA MET A 190 1.54 -17.96 1.42
C MET A 190 2.53 -19.13 1.51
N TYR A 191 3.26 -19.28 2.62
CA TYR A 191 4.07 -20.48 2.86
C TYR A 191 3.22 -21.68 3.26
N ARG A 192 2.20 -21.49 4.11
CA ARG A 192 1.29 -22.57 4.57
C ARG A 192 0.56 -23.23 3.41
N ILE A 193 0.05 -22.45 2.47
CA ILE A 193 -0.65 -22.97 1.27
C ILE A 193 0.32 -23.39 0.14
N GLY A 194 1.65 -23.31 0.35
CA GLY A 194 2.63 -23.79 -0.62
C GLY A 194 2.83 -22.94 -1.88
N VAL A 195 2.31 -21.71 -1.92
CA VAL A 195 2.60 -20.73 -2.99
C VAL A 195 4.08 -20.37 -2.97
N LEU A 196 4.57 -19.95 -1.80
CA LEU A 196 5.96 -19.60 -1.55
C LEU A 196 6.71 -20.78 -0.90
N LYS A 197 8.04 -20.78 -1.02
CA LYS A 197 8.92 -21.78 -0.39
C LYS A 197 10.12 -21.10 0.23
N SER A 198 10.47 -21.46 1.46
CA SER A 198 11.66 -20.93 2.14
C SER A 198 12.15 -21.93 3.19
N LYS A 199 13.48 -22.06 3.31
CA LYS A 199 14.11 -22.83 4.39
C LYS A 199 13.91 -22.18 5.76
N LYS A 200 13.57 -20.89 5.80
CA LYS A 200 13.26 -20.14 7.02
C LYS A 200 11.81 -20.36 7.49
N PHE A 201 10.97 -21.04 6.72
CA PHE A 201 9.61 -21.35 7.17
C PHE A 201 9.56 -22.72 7.84
N VAL A 202 9.09 -22.76 9.08
CA VAL A 202 8.94 -23.98 9.89
C VAL A 202 7.49 -24.10 10.32
N ALA A 203 6.73 -24.97 9.66
CA ALA A 203 5.29 -25.13 9.88
C ALA A 203 4.94 -25.48 11.33
N SER A 204 5.76 -26.30 12.01
CA SER A 204 5.52 -26.69 13.41
C SER A 204 5.66 -25.54 14.41
N ARG A 205 6.28 -24.42 14.04
CA ARG A 205 6.39 -23.22 14.88
C ARG A 205 5.25 -22.22 14.63
N ALA A 206 4.47 -22.41 13.58
CA ALA A 206 3.46 -21.48 13.12
C ALA A 206 2.17 -21.57 13.97
N THR A 207 2.26 -21.23 15.24
CA THR A 207 1.19 -21.35 16.25
C THR A 207 0.09 -20.30 16.14
N ARG A 208 0.37 -19.16 15.49
CA ARG A 208 -0.65 -18.11 15.24
C ARG A 208 -1.55 -18.51 14.08
N ASP A 209 -2.86 -18.42 14.29
CA ASP A 209 -3.81 -18.64 13.21
C ASP A 209 -3.88 -17.44 12.24
N ILE A 210 -4.27 -17.71 11.00
CA ILE A 210 -4.58 -16.71 9.99
C ILE A 210 -6.10 -16.70 9.85
N SER A 211 -6.75 -15.70 10.44
CA SER A 211 -8.21 -15.61 10.47
C SER A 211 -8.82 -15.47 9.07
N ASP A 212 -10.03 -15.97 8.92
CA ASP A 212 -10.78 -15.84 7.66
C ASP A 212 -11.13 -14.39 7.34
N ASP A 213 -11.36 -13.56 8.35
CA ASP A 213 -11.51 -12.10 8.18
C ASP A 213 -10.31 -11.47 7.47
N PHE A 214 -9.09 -11.86 7.86
CA PHE A 214 -7.86 -11.38 7.20
C PHE A 214 -7.79 -11.88 5.75
N LYS A 215 -8.03 -13.17 5.51
CA LYS A 215 -8.00 -13.76 4.16
C LYS A 215 -9.02 -13.10 3.23
N ALA A 216 -10.24 -12.91 3.71
CA ALA A 216 -11.33 -12.22 3.01
C ALA A 216 -10.90 -10.80 2.61
N ARG A 217 -10.40 -10.02 3.57
CA ARG A 217 -9.98 -8.63 3.34
C ARG A 217 -8.79 -8.52 2.37
N VAL A 218 -7.83 -9.45 2.41
CA VAL A 218 -6.74 -9.52 1.40
C VAL A 218 -7.29 -9.80 0.01
N GLY A 219 -8.19 -10.78 -0.12
CA GLY A 219 -8.78 -11.13 -1.41
C GLY A 219 -9.60 -9.99 -2.00
N LEU A 220 -10.37 -9.30 -1.18
CA LEU A 220 -11.12 -8.10 -1.57
C LEU A 220 -10.19 -6.95 -1.98
N LEU A 221 -9.08 -6.71 -1.27
CA LEU A 221 -8.05 -5.74 -1.71
C LEU A 221 -7.46 -6.09 -3.09
N CYS A 222 -7.27 -7.37 -3.37
CA CYS A 222 -6.79 -7.82 -4.68
C CYS A 222 -7.84 -7.53 -5.77
N GLU A 223 -9.12 -7.84 -5.50
CA GLU A 223 -10.24 -7.51 -6.39
C GLU A 223 -10.33 -6.00 -6.67
N PHE A 224 -10.25 -5.16 -5.62
CA PHE A 224 -10.29 -3.71 -5.79
C PHE A 224 -9.07 -3.19 -6.58
N THR A 225 -7.90 -3.79 -6.38
CA THR A 225 -6.70 -3.47 -7.18
C THR A 225 -6.90 -3.79 -8.66
N LEU A 226 -7.47 -4.96 -8.97
CA LEU A 226 -7.80 -5.32 -10.35
C LEU A 226 -8.86 -4.40 -10.96
N MET A 227 -9.82 -3.95 -10.15
CA MET A 227 -10.83 -2.97 -10.57
C MET A 227 -10.20 -1.62 -10.92
N ARG A 228 -9.26 -1.13 -10.11
CA ARG A 228 -8.50 0.10 -10.41
C ARG A 228 -7.71 -0.06 -11.71
N ASP A 229 -6.94 -1.13 -11.87
CA ASP A 229 -6.19 -1.41 -13.10
C ASP A 229 -7.08 -1.56 -14.35
N PHE A 230 -8.27 -2.14 -14.18
CA PHE A 230 -9.27 -2.23 -15.23
C PHE A 230 -9.73 -0.83 -15.66
N MET A 231 -10.09 0.02 -14.70
CA MET A 231 -10.52 1.39 -14.94
C MET A 231 -9.40 2.25 -15.55
N THR A 232 -8.16 2.12 -15.07
CA THR A 232 -7.00 2.80 -15.66
C THR A 232 -6.87 2.47 -17.14
N ARG A 233 -7.01 1.19 -17.51
CA ARG A 233 -6.88 0.72 -18.91
C ARG A 233 -8.06 1.11 -19.79
N LEU A 234 -9.24 1.31 -19.21
CA LEU A 234 -10.39 1.83 -19.95
C LEU A 234 -10.28 3.34 -20.23
N ALA A 235 -9.78 4.10 -19.24
CA ALA A 235 -9.69 5.57 -19.33
C ALA A 235 -8.44 6.05 -20.08
N ALA A 236 -7.28 5.43 -19.81
CA ALA A 236 -6.02 5.75 -20.47
C ALA A 236 -5.78 4.74 -21.59
N GLY A 237 -5.86 5.19 -22.85
CA GLY A 237 -5.39 4.39 -23.98
C GLY A 237 -3.91 4.05 -23.81
N LYS A 238 -3.61 2.80 -23.39
CA LYS A 238 -2.27 2.22 -23.12
C LYS A 238 -1.52 2.91 -21.97
N ASP A 239 -0.76 2.14 -21.17
CA ASP A 239 0.05 2.57 -20.00
C ASP A 239 1.27 3.47 -20.38
N THR A 240 1.13 4.24 -21.45
CA THR A 240 2.12 5.15 -22.03
C THR A 240 2.48 6.32 -21.13
N VAL A 241 1.61 6.68 -20.18
CA VAL A 241 1.80 7.83 -19.28
C VAL A 241 3.01 7.61 -18.38
N ARG A 242 3.15 6.41 -17.77
CA ARG A 242 4.28 6.09 -16.89
C ARG A 242 5.60 6.05 -17.63
N ARG A 243 5.62 5.40 -18.79
CA ARG A 243 6.82 5.29 -19.62
C ARG A 243 7.30 6.65 -20.13
N LYS A 244 6.37 7.51 -20.56
CA LYS A 244 6.70 8.88 -20.99
C LYS A 244 7.20 9.73 -19.82
N GLY A 245 6.58 9.61 -18.64
CA GLY A 245 7.04 10.28 -17.42
C GLY A 245 8.45 9.87 -17.02
N ILE A 246 8.77 8.57 -17.03
CA ILE A 246 10.13 8.07 -16.72
C ILE A 246 11.16 8.60 -17.72
N ARG A 247 10.86 8.55 -19.03
CA ARG A 247 11.75 9.10 -20.06
C ARG A 247 11.97 10.60 -19.91
N ARG A 248 10.92 11.35 -19.59
CA ARG A 248 11.01 12.79 -19.32
C ARG A 248 11.93 13.06 -18.12
N LEU A 249 11.76 12.33 -17.01
CA LEU A 249 12.65 12.47 -15.85
C LEU A 249 14.12 12.16 -16.21
N GLN A 250 14.34 11.14 -17.05
CA GLN A 250 15.68 10.84 -17.57
C GLN A 250 16.22 11.99 -18.43
N ASP A 251 15.41 12.57 -19.31
CA ASP A 251 15.81 13.67 -20.21
C ASP A 251 16.02 15.00 -19.46
N GLU A 252 15.18 15.32 -18.48
CA GLU A 252 15.23 16.57 -17.71
C GLU A 252 16.32 16.60 -16.65
N LEU A 253 16.51 15.48 -15.95
CA LEU A 253 17.53 15.38 -14.92
C LEU A 253 18.90 15.06 -15.53
N GLY A 254 18.95 14.30 -16.63
CA GLY A 254 20.16 14.06 -17.42
C GLY A 254 21.40 13.76 -16.55
N ASP A 255 22.40 14.64 -16.62
CA ASP A 255 23.68 14.55 -15.91
C ASP A 255 23.57 14.80 -14.39
N SER A 256 22.43 15.28 -13.88
CA SER A 256 22.19 15.49 -12.45
C SER A 256 21.77 14.23 -11.70
N LEU A 257 21.54 13.12 -12.41
CA LEU A 257 21.22 11.83 -11.81
C LEU A 257 22.51 11.09 -11.42
N SER A 258 22.53 10.52 -10.22
CA SER A 258 23.57 9.55 -9.86
C SER A 258 23.44 8.29 -10.72
N ASP A 259 24.54 7.55 -10.93
CA ASP A 259 24.52 6.28 -11.67
C ASP A 259 23.49 5.28 -11.09
N ALA A 260 23.30 5.30 -9.76
CA ALA A 260 22.33 4.46 -9.09
C ALA A 260 20.89 4.87 -9.40
N ALA A 261 20.60 6.17 -9.41
CA ALA A 261 19.31 6.73 -9.77
C ALA A 261 18.96 6.43 -11.23
N TRP A 262 19.94 6.57 -12.13
CA TRP A 262 19.79 6.25 -13.53
C TRP A 262 19.48 4.77 -13.77
N ALA A 263 20.25 3.87 -13.14
CA ALA A 263 20.04 2.42 -13.27
C ALA A 263 18.63 2.01 -12.80
N GLN A 264 18.15 2.59 -11.70
CA GLN A 264 16.83 2.30 -11.16
C GLN A 264 15.70 2.85 -12.06
N LEU A 265 15.84 4.07 -12.58
CA LEU A 265 14.94 4.63 -13.61
C LEU A 265 14.86 3.73 -14.84
N GLN A 266 16.01 3.20 -15.29
CA GLN A 266 16.07 2.30 -16.43
C GLN A 266 15.37 0.97 -16.13
N GLU A 267 15.55 0.40 -14.94
CA GLU A 267 14.86 -0.82 -14.51
C GLU A 267 13.32 -0.65 -14.47
N GLU A 268 12.85 0.49 -13.97
CA GLU A 268 11.43 0.87 -14.01
C GLU A 268 10.92 1.05 -15.44
N SER A 269 11.66 1.79 -16.27
CA SER A 269 11.35 1.98 -17.69
C SER A 269 11.19 0.63 -18.41
N ASP A 270 12.16 -0.27 -18.20
CA ASP A 270 12.15 -1.62 -18.76
C ASP A 270 11.00 -2.47 -18.21
N PHE A 271 10.61 -2.30 -16.94
CA PHE A 271 9.45 -2.95 -16.35
C PHE A 271 8.17 -2.56 -17.08
N TYR A 272 7.91 -1.27 -17.25
CA TYR A 272 6.70 -0.81 -17.95
C TYR A 272 6.73 -1.13 -19.44
N MET A 273 7.91 -1.10 -20.10
CA MET A 273 8.01 -1.60 -21.48
C MET A 273 7.64 -3.08 -21.62
N ARG A 274 8.00 -3.91 -20.65
CA ARG A 274 7.61 -5.33 -20.65
C ARG A 274 6.11 -5.50 -20.38
N LEU A 275 5.51 -4.62 -19.58
CA LEU A 275 4.08 -4.60 -19.33
C LEU A 275 3.31 -4.27 -20.61
N ASP A 276 3.67 -3.17 -21.30
CA ASP A 276 3.09 -2.72 -22.58
C ASP A 276 3.13 -3.83 -23.64
N ARG A 277 4.29 -4.49 -23.81
CA ARG A 277 4.46 -5.58 -24.79
C ARG A 277 3.55 -6.78 -24.51
N ARG A 278 3.03 -6.89 -23.29
CA ARG A 278 2.13 -7.97 -22.86
C ARG A 278 0.64 -7.59 -22.99
N GLU A 279 0.31 -6.33 -23.27
CA GLU A 279 -1.06 -5.79 -23.37
C GLU A 279 -1.89 -6.29 -24.58
N ALA A 280 -1.54 -7.42 -25.19
CA ALA A 280 -2.40 -8.07 -26.18
C ALA A 280 -3.68 -8.71 -25.59
N ARG A 281 -3.91 -8.60 -24.27
CA ARG A 281 -5.07 -9.16 -23.58
C ARG A 281 -6.05 -8.05 -23.21
N GLN A 282 -7.34 -8.28 -23.46
CA GLN A 282 -8.38 -7.37 -23.00
C GLN A 282 -8.31 -7.22 -21.47
N PRO A 283 -8.47 -5.98 -20.96
CA PRO A 283 -8.46 -5.75 -19.53
C PRO A 283 -9.58 -6.58 -18.89
N SER A 284 -9.25 -7.34 -17.84
CA SER A 284 -10.22 -8.14 -17.10
C SER A 284 -10.11 -7.87 -15.61
N THR A 285 -11.26 -7.81 -14.96
CA THR A 285 -11.38 -7.82 -13.50
C THR A 285 -11.76 -9.22 -13.03
N LEU A 286 -11.48 -9.54 -11.76
CA LEU A 286 -11.72 -10.85 -11.18
C LEU A 286 -12.44 -10.67 -9.85
N THR A 287 -13.43 -11.51 -9.59
CA THR A 287 -14.06 -11.59 -8.29
C THR A 287 -13.37 -12.60 -7.38
N PHE A 288 -13.22 -12.25 -6.10
CA PHE A 288 -12.68 -13.13 -5.09
C PHE A 288 -13.82 -13.85 -4.34
N ASN A 289 -13.86 -15.18 -4.40
CA ASN A 289 -14.92 -15.98 -3.81
C ASN A 289 -14.67 -16.16 -2.30
N LEU A 290 -15.43 -15.39 -1.51
CA LEU A 290 -15.35 -15.38 -0.05
C LEU A 290 -15.78 -16.69 0.63
N ALA A 291 -16.42 -17.63 -0.08
CA ALA A 291 -16.74 -18.96 0.45
C ALA A 291 -15.58 -19.96 0.29
N ARG A 292 -14.53 -19.63 -0.48
CA ARG A 292 -13.42 -20.53 -0.82
C ARG A 292 -12.10 -20.13 -0.15
N LEU A 293 -12.16 -19.47 1.01
CA LEU A 293 -10.97 -18.98 1.73
C LEU A 293 -10.01 -20.09 2.18
N ALA A 294 -10.51 -21.31 2.39
CA ALA A 294 -9.73 -22.48 2.79
C ALA A 294 -9.34 -23.38 1.60
N ASP A 295 -9.82 -23.09 0.39
CA ASP A 295 -9.56 -23.90 -0.80
C ASP A 295 -8.24 -23.49 -1.45
N GLU A 296 -7.18 -24.24 -1.17
CA GLU A 296 -5.83 -23.96 -1.69
C GLU A 296 -5.76 -23.96 -3.22
N ALA A 297 -6.52 -24.85 -3.87
CA ALA A 297 -6.53 -24.94 -5.33
C ALA A 297 -7.16 -23.67 -5.94
N TYR A 298 -8.25 -23.18 -5.34
CA TYR A 298 -8.85 -21.91 -5.70
C TYR A 298 -7.88 -20.73 -5.51
N LEU A 299 -7.22 -20.65 -4.34
CA LEU A 299 -6.29 -19.57 -4.05
C LEU A 299 -5.10 -19.56 -5.02
N HIS A 300 -4.62 -20.73 -5.42
CA HIS A 300 -3.56 -20.87 -6.42
C HIS A 300 -4.00 -20.35 -7.79
N ASP A 301 -5.18 -20.74 -8.26
CA ASP A 301 -5.74 -20.26 -9.53
C ASP A 301 -5.98 -18.75 -9.49
N PHE A 302 -6.55 -18.24 -8.40
CA PHE A 302 -6.79 -16.81 -8.21
C PHE A 302 -5.49 -16.00 -8.33
N LEU A 303 -4.42 -16.42 -7.64
CA LEU A 303 -3.12 -15.73 -7.70
C LEU A 303 -2.48 -15.79 -9.10
N GLU A 304 -2.67 -16.89 -9.83
CA GLU A 304 -2.20 -17.02 -11.20
C GLU A 304 -2.95 -16.07 -12.15
N ARG A 305 -4.27 -15.97 -12.00
CA ARG A 305 -5.11 -15.03 -12.75
C ARG A 305 -4.86 -13.57 -12.36
N PHE A 306 -4.63 -13.30 -11.07
CA PHE A 306 -4.23 -11.98 -10.57
C PHE A 306 -2.92 -11.54 -11.21
N ALA A 307 -1.89 -12.39 -11.23
CA ALA A 307 -0.65 -12.14 -11.97
C ALA A 307 -0.89 -11.92 -13.48
N GLY A 308 -1.91 -12.54 -14.06
CA GLY A 308 -2.29 -12.28 -15.45
C GLY A 308 -2.67 -10.81 -15.70
N ASN A 309 -3.25 -10.13 -14.70
CA ASN A 309 -3.96 -8.86 -14.86
C ASN A 309 -3.34 -7.68 -14.11
N HIS A 310 -2.55 -7.94 -13.07
CA HIS A 310 -1.88 -6.94 -12.24
C HIS A 310 -0.38 -7.22 -12.15
N TRP A 311 0.40 -6.14 -12.22
CA TRP A 311 1.84 -6.12 -12.00
C TRP A 311 2.19 -4.87 -11.21
N ARG A 312 3.13 -5.02 -10.28
CA ARG A 312 3.61 -3.94 -9.43
C ARG A 312 5.12 -3.80 -9.58
N SER A 313 5.60 -2.57 -9.75
CA SER A 313 7.00 -2.30 -9.41
C SER A 313 7.13 -2.22 -7.90
N ARG A 314 8.05 -3.00 -7.34
CA ARG A 314 8.09 -3.31 -5.91
C ARG A 314 8.89 -2.30 -5.11
N PHE A 315 8.40 -2.01 -3.92
CA PHE A 315 9.08 -1.19 -2.91
C PHE A 315 10.39 -1.83 -2.49
N TRP A 316 10.35 -3.15 -2.27
CA TRP A 316 11.51 -3.98 -2.03
C TRP A 316 11.89 -4.78 -3.28
N THR A 317 13.05 -4.45 -3.85
CA THR A 317 13.61 -5.09 -5.05
C THR A 317 14.66 -6.16 -4.75
N GLY A 318 14.99 -6.38 -3.47
CA GLY A 318 16.00 -7.34 -3.06
C GLY A 318 15.59 -8.81 -3.23
N PRO A 319 16.47 -9.76 -2.86
CA PRO A 319 16.26 -11.18 -3.11
C PRO A 319 15.04 -11.75 -2.37
N GLN A 320 14.31 -12.69 -2.98
CA GLN A 320 13.09 -13.27 -2.39
C GLN A 320 13.31 -13.93 -1.02
N GLN A 321 14.49 -14.51 -0.77
CA GLN A 321 14.81 -15.11 0.52
C GLN A 321 15.02 -14.10 1.67
N SER A 322 15.06 -12.80 1.37
CA SER A 322 15.27 -11.74 2.35
C SER A 322 13.97 -11.26 3.03
N TRP A 323 12.79 -11.59 2.48
CA TRP A 323 11.51 -11.05 2.92
C TRP A 323 11.24 -11.18 4.43
N THR A 324 11.58 -12.31 5.05
CA THR A 324 11.46 -12.46 6.51
C THR A 324 12.29 -11.44 7.29
N GLY A 325 13.52 -11.18 6.83
CA GLY A 325 14.40 -10.19 7.47
C GLY A 325 13.94 -8.76 7.22
N VAL A 326 13.49 -8.46 6.00
CA VAL A 326 13.02 -7.11 5.61
C VAL A 326 11.73 -6.72 6.34
N ILE A 327 10.78 -7.64 6.46
CA ILE A 327 9.55 -7.40 7.23
C ILE A 327 9.87 -7.21 8.72
N GLY A 328 10.74 -8.07 9.27
CA GLY A 328 11.16 -7.93 10.66
C GLY A 328 11.95 -6.64 10.93
N ALA A 329 12.73 -6.16 9.95
CA ALA A 329 13.40 -4.87 10.02
C ALA A 329 12.39 -3.70 10.10
N GLY A 330 11.30 -3.77 9.33
CA GLY A 330 10.19 -2.82 9.45
C GLY A 330 9.52 -2.84 10.83
N MET A 331 9.40 -4.02 11.45
CA MET A 331 8.90 -4.15 12.82
C MET A 331 9.89 -3.61 13.85
N MET A 332 11.20 -3.75 13.62
CA MET A 332 12.24 -3.16 14.49
C MET A 332 12.14 -1.65 14.48
N TRP A 333 12.02 -1.07 13.28
CA TRP A 333 11.81 0.35 13.12
C TRP A 333 10.54 0.83 13.82
N ALA A 334 9.39 0.17 13.59
CA ALA A 334 8.13 0.48 14.28
C ALA A 334 8.28 0.52 15.80
N SER A 335 8.97 -0.48 16.36
CA SER A 335 9.16 -0.59 17.80
C SER A 335 10.04 0.54 18.34
N HIS A 336 11.07 0.94 17.57
CA HIS A 336 11.96 2.04 17.93
C HIS A 336 11.20 3.38 17.91
N SER A 337 10.50 3.69 16.82
CA SER A 337 9.77 4.95 16.67
C SER A 337 8.58 5.12 17.61
N LEU A 338 7.96 4.02 18.08
CA LEU A 338 6.74 4.08 18.93
C LEU A 338 6.98 3.91 20.41
N VAL A 339 7.99 3.13 20.80
CA VAL A 339 8.14 2.70 22.20
C VAL A 339 9.30 3.42 22.87
N ASP A 340 10.39 3.69 22.14
CA ASP A 340 11.53 4.41 22.72
C ASP A 340 12.46 5.00 21.64
N PRO A 341 12.14 6.20 21.11
CA PRO A 341 12.93 6.83 20.05
C PRO A 341 14.34 7.24 20.52
N GLU A 342 14.57 7.41 21.83
CA GLU A 342 15.87 7.84 22.38
C GLU A 342 16.85 6.67 22.65
N ARG A 343 16.35 5.44 22.80
CA ARG A 343 17.18 4.25 23.01
C ARG A 343 17.94 3.84 21.74
N LYS A 344 19.27 3.76 21.81
CA LYS A 344 20.10 3.25 20.70
C LYS A 344 19.92 1.72 20.56
N MET A 345 19.52 1.27 19.37
CA MET A 345 19.55 -0.16 19.02
C MET A 345 20.98 -0.62 18.76
N THR A 346 21.40 -1.69 19.43
CA THR A 346 22.72 -2.31 19.20
C THR A 346 22.63 -3.56 18.33
N ARG A 347 23.79 -4.07 17.89
CA ARG A 347 23.90 -5.26 17.03
C ARG A 347 23.22 -6.52 17.57
N ASN A 348 23.06 -6.62 18.88
CA ASN A 348 22.38 -7.75 19.54
C ASN A 348 20.87 -7.51 19.74
N GLY A 349 20.36 -6.37 19.27
CA GLY A 349 18.99 -5.91 19.50
C GLY A 349 18.76 -5.24 20.85
N ASN A 350 19.78 -5.11 21.71
CA ASN A 350 19.65 -4.46 23.01
C ASN A 350 19.40 -2.97 22.81
N ASN A 351 18.53 -2.42 23.66
CA ASN A 351 18.45 -1.00 23.88
C ASN A 351 19.43 -0.63 25.01
N TYR A 352 20.41 0.26 24.77
CA TYR A 352 21.20 0.83 25.87
C TYR A 352 20.48 2.06 26.42
N SER A 353 20.28 2.12 27.75
CA SER A 353 20.11 3.40 28.44
C SER A 353 21.42 4.18 28.34
N LYS A 354 21.35 5.50 28.15
CA LYS A 354 22.52 6.39 28.26
C LYS A 354 23.00 6.56 29.72
N SER A 355 22.37 5.95 30.70
CA SER A 355 22.79 5.93 32.10
C SER A 355 23.31 4.54 32.47
N GLY A 356 24.46 4.47 33.13
CA GLY A 356 25.15 3.23 33.54
C GLY A 356 24.41 2.40 34.60
N GLU A 357 23.13 2.15 34.40
CA GLU A 357 22.36 1.19 35.18
C GLU A 357 22.47 -0.22 34.59
N PRO A 358 22.54 -1.26 35.45
CA PRO A 358 22.60 -2.64 34.98
C PRO A 358 21.28 -3.02 34.30
N VAL A 359 21.37 -3.40 33.02
CA VAL A 359 20.24 -3.94 32.26
C VAL A 359 19.83 -5.28 32.87
N LEU A 360 18.78 -5.27 33.71
CA LEU A 360 18.00 -6.47 34.01
C LEU A 360 17.59 -7.10 32.68
N GLN A 361 17.67 -8.44 32.57
CA GLN A 361 17.43 -9.23 31.36
C GLN A 361 16.00 -9.07 30.78
N GLU A 362 15.66 -7.89 30.29
CA GLU A 362 14.47 -7.67 29.48
C GLU A 362 14.74 -8.22 28.08
N GLN A 363 13.82 -9.04 27.56
CA GLN A 363 13.90 -9.50 26.17
C GLN A 363 14.05 -8.29 25.24
N THR A 364 15.09 -8.33 24.41
CA THR A 364 15.44 -7.24 23.49
C THR A 364 14.35 -7.02 22.44
N VAL A 365 14.27 -5.83 21.84
CA VAL A 365 13.27 -5.54 20.78
C VAL A 365 13.38 -6.55 19.64
N ALA A 366 14.61 -6.86 19.22
CA ALA A 366 14.86 -7.87 18.20
C ALA A 366 14.43 -9.28 18.64
N GLN A 367 14.61 -9.65 19.92
CA GLN A 367 14.13 -10.93 20.45
C GLN A 367 12.60 -11.03 20.43
N ARG A 368 11.89 -9.97 20.85
CA ARG A 368 10.41 -9.92 20.80
C ARG A 368 9.89 -10.05 19.38
N ILE A 369 10.53 -9.37 18.42
CA ILE A 369 10.16 -9.46 17.00
C ILE A 369 10.47 -10.84 16.45
N CYS A 370 11.64 -11.42 16.76
CA CYS A 370 11.96 -12.79 16.37
C CYS A 370 10.97 -13.79 16.96
N GLN A 371 10.50 -13.60 18.21
CA GLN A 371 9.44 -14.42 18.80
C GLN A 371 8.15 -14.30 17.99
N ASN A 372 7.69 -13.08 17.69
CA ASN A 372 6.49 -12.86 16.88
C ASN A 372 6.61 -13.52 15.49
N LEU A 373 7.73 -13.32 14.78
CA LEU A 373 7.99 -13.99 13.51
C LEU A 373 7.97 -15.52 13.64
N ASN A 374 8.59 -16.07 14.70
CA ASN A 374 8.60 -17.50 14.98
C ASN A 374 7.21 -18.07 15.25
N GLU A 375 6.33 -17.36 15.96
CA GLU A 375 4.93 -17.73 16.18
C GLU A 375 4.13 -17.78 14.85
N HIS A 376 4.60 -17.09 13.81
CA HIS A 376 4.11 -17.20 12.44
C HIS A 376 4.88 -18.21 11.59
N GLY A 377 5.78 -19.00 12.17
CA GLY A 377 6.59 -20.01 11.50
C GLY A 377 7.79 -19.44 10.74
N LEU A 378 8.16 -18.18 10.94
CA LEU A 378 9.23 -17.50 10.21
C LEU A 378 10.49 -17.41 11.08
N ASP A 379 11.47 -18.25 10.78
CA ASP A 379 12.75 -18.32 11.51
C ASP A 379 13.63 -17.10 11.19
N CYS A 380 14.07 -16.43 12.25
CA CYS A 380 14.98 -15.30 12.18
C CYS A 380 15.82 -15.21 13.45
N LYS A 381 17.05 -14.69 13.31
CA LYS A 381 17.98 -14.48 14.43
C LYS A 381 18.09 -12.98 14.72
N PRO A 382 18.14 -12.54 16.00
CA PRO A 382 18.21 -11.12 16.35
C PRO A 382 19.33 -10.33 15.65
N GLY A 383 20.55 -10.90 15.58
CA GLY A 383 21.68 -10.24 14.91
C GLY A 383 21.46 -10.05 13.40
N SER A 384 20.91 -11.07 12.73
CA SER A 384 20.57 -10.99 11.29
C SER A 384 19.44 -10.00 11.03
N LEU A 385 18.52 -9.83 11.99
CA LEU A 385 17.44 -8.87 11.89
C LEU A 385 17.94 -7.43 11.99
N TYR A 386 18.88 -7.18 12.91
CA TYR A 386 19.54 -5.88 13.03
C TYR A 386 20.35 -5.53 11.78
N GLU A 387 21.09 -6.49 11.21
CA GLU A 387 21.82 -6.28 9.96
C GLU A 387 20.85 -5.96 8.80
N ALA A 388 19.73 -6.69 8.69
CA ALA A 388 18.69 -6.39 7.71
C ALA A 388 18.07 -5.00 7.91
N TYR A 389 17.87 -4.57 9.15
CA TYR A 389 17.42 -3.21 9.48
C TYR A 389 18.42 -2.15 9.02
N LEU A 390 19.70 -2.31 9.36
CA LEU A 390 20.73 -1.37 8.91
C LEU A 390 20.85 -1.33 7.39
N GLU A 391 20.82 -2.47 6.72
CA GLU A 391 21.06 -2.56 5.27
C GLU A 391 19.85 -2.20 4.43
N SER A 392 18.63 -2.54 4.85
CA SER A 392 17.44 -2.36 4.03
C SER A 392 16.68 -1.09 4.40
N TYR A 393 16.65 -0.74 5.69
CA TYR A 393 15.89 0.42 6.19
C TYR A 393 16.75 1.67 6.33
N MET A 394 18.02 1.54 6.74
CA MET A 394 18.88 2.69 7.05
C MET A 394 19.90 3.01 5.94
N LYS A 395 20.43 2.03 5.20
CA LYS A 395 21.50 2.23 4.20
C LYS A 395 21.04 1.97 2.74
N ARG A 396 21.68 2.70 1.82
CA ARG A 396 21.71 2.63 0.33
C ARG A 396 20.45 2.93 -0.49
N PRO A 397 20.62 3.74 -1.55
CA PRO A 397 21.18 5.09 -1.51
C PRO A 397 20.24 6.04 -0.73
N ALA A 398 19.02 5.59 -0.45
CA ALA A 398 18.33 5.85 0.80
C ALA A 398 17.43 4.65 1.11
N GLY A 399 17.55 4.13 2.33
CA GLY A 399 16.84 2.92 2.74
C GLY A 399 15.32 3.08 2.66
N LEU A 400 14.60 1.97 2.82
CA LEU A 400 13.14 1.92 2.69
C LEU A 400 12.41 2.98 3.53
N TYR A 401 12.94 3.33 4.71
CA TYR A 401 12.37 4.39 5.53
C TYR A 401 12.40 5.76 4.85
N HIS A 402 13.53 6.15 4.28
CA HIS A 402 13.66 7.43 3.60
C HIS A 402 12.70 7.50 2.42
N ARG A 403 12.54 6.40 1.67
CA ARG A 403 11.56 6.32 0.58
C ARG A 403 10.13 6.58 1.08
N ALA A 404 9.70 5.91 2.14
CA ALA A 404 8.38 6.15 2.72
C ALA A 404 8.22 7.59 3.26
N THR A 405 9.30 8.19 3.79
CA THR A 405 9.32 9.57 4.26
C THR A 405 9.16 10.56 3.11
N VAL A 406 9.91 10.42 2.02
CA VAL A 406 9.76 11.26 0.84
C VAL A 406 8.36 11.12 0.24
N TYR A 407 7.80 9.91 0.21
CA TYR A 407 6.44 9.69 -0.29
C TYR A 407 5.40 10.43 0.52
N HIS A 408 5.50 10.34 1.86
CA HIS A 408 4.60 11.03 2.76
C HIS A 408 4.72 12.54 2.62
N ALA A 409 5.95 13.08 2.58
CA ALA A 409 6.20 14.50 2.39
C ALA A 409 5.61 15.01 1.06
N TRP A 410 5.79 14.27 -0.04
CA TRP A 410 5.17 14.60 -1.32
C TRP A 410 3.65 14.61 -1.25
N GLN A 411 3.02 13.65 -0.56
CA GLN A 411 1.57 13.69 -0.42
C GLN A 411 1.10 14.88 0.43
N GLN A 412 1.83 15.25 1.48
CA GLN A 412 1.50 16.44 2.27
C GLN A 412 1.65 17.74 1.46
N GLU A 413 2.71 17.83 0.65
CA GLU A 413 2.98 19.01 -0.18
C GLU A 413 1.96 19.17 -1.32
N LEU A 414 1.63 18.07 -2.00
CA LEU A 414 0.63 18.08 -3.06
C LEU A 414 -0.76 18.38 -2.49
N ASP A 415 -1.09 17.76 -1.35
CA ASP A 415 -2.44 17.73 -0.80
C ASP A 415 -3.50 17.39 -1.87
N VAL A 416 -3.23 16.37 -2.68
CA VAL A 416 -4.15 15.92 -3.75
C VAL A 416 -4.51 14.46 -3.57
N VAL A 417 -5.80 14.19 -3.53
CA VAL A 417 -6.35 12.84 -3.62
C VAL A 417 -6.63 12.54 -5.09
N PHE A 418 -5.71 11.85 -5.75
CA PHE A 418 -5.95 11.40 -7.12
C PHE A 418 -7.12 10.40 -7.15
N PRO A 419 -7.96 10.43 -8.19
CA PRO A 419 -8.94 9.38 -8.45
C PRO A 419 -8.31 7.99 -8.35
N ALA A 420 -9.04 7.03 -7.77
CA ALA A 420 -8.51 5.70 -7.47
C ALA A 420 -8.01 4.93 -8.71
N GLN A 421 -8.57 5.24 -9.88
CA GLN A 421 -8.15 4.72 -11.19
C GLN A 421 -6.88 5.38 -11.76
N ILE A 422 -6.37 6.45 -11.15
CA ILE A 422 -5.11 7.06 -11.57
C ILE A 422 -3.94 6.30 -10.96
N CYS A 423 -2.97 5.97 -11.82
CA CYS A 423 -1.69 5.41 -11.43
C CYS A 423 -0.97 6.37 -10.48
N ASP A 424 -0.47 5.85 -9.35
CA ASP A 424 0.39 6.63 -8.49
C ASP A 424 1.76 6.84 -9.15
N ILE A 425 1.94 8.02 -9.75
CA ILE A 425 3.21 8.44 -10.36
C ILE A 425 4.23 8.90 -9.32
N HIS A 426 3.77 9.32 -8.14
CA HIS A 426 4.64 9.84 -7.09
C HIS A 426 5.52 8.75 -6.54
N TYR A 427 4.94 7.56 -6.34
CA TYR A 427 5.67 6.35 -5.99
C TYR A 427 6.91 6.10 -6.86
N LEU A 428 6.86 6.45 -8.15
CA LEU A 428 7.99 6.36 -9.07
C LEU A 428 9.05 7.43 -8.79
N GLY A 429 8.67 8.66 -8.48
CA GLY A 429 9.61 9.74 -8.17
C GLY A 429 10.35 9.56 -6.83
N ILE A 430 9.79 8.83 -5.87
CA ILE A 430 10.51 8.46 -4.62
C ILE A 430 11.59 7.43 -4.87
N ILE A 431 11.31 6.49 -5.76
CA ILE A 431 12.26 5.47 -6.21
C ILE A 431 13.52 6.15 -6.76
N THR A 432 13.42 7.35 -7.34
CA THR A 432 14.52 8.07 -8.01
C THR A 432 15.19 9.13 -7.12
N THR A 433 14.41 9.93 -6.40
CA THR A 433 14.93 10.99 -5.49
C THR A 433 15.63 10.43 -4.26
N SER A 434 15.23 9.26 -3.79
CA SER A 434 15.93 8.56 -2.71
C SER A 434 17.33 8.08 -3.10
N THR A 435 17.81 8.39 -4.31
CA THR A 435 19.07 7.86 -4.82
C THR A 435 20.02 8.88 -5.46
N SER A 436 19.60 10.15 -5.54
CA SER A 436 20.41 11.29 -6.01
C SER A 436 21.42 11.76 -4.98
#